data_AF-A0A800KJ11-F1
#
_entry.id   AF-A0A800KJ11-F1
#
_cell.length_a   1.000
_cell.length_b   1.000
_cell.length_c   1.000
_cell.angle_alpha   90.00
_cell.angle_beta   90.00
_cell.angle_gamma   90.00
#
_symmetry.space_group_name_H-M   'P 1'
#
loop_
_entity.id
_entity.type
_entity.pdbx_description
1 polymer ?
#
loop_
_entity_poly.entity_id
_entity_poly.type
_entity_poly.pdbx_seq_one_letter_code
_entity_poly.pdbx_strand_id
1 'polypeptide(L)'
;MVDLFDELSFKFRIFIFDNYHYSSFRIPTTRRTFFKGIVTDLIRQETRERKMPIYEYLCKSCETSFELLVRGEMTPTCPSCETVDLKKLISSPSVHSTSRKAMSMKAAKKRDVAQGKDRMNEQRKYELAHND
;
A
#
# COMPACT_ATOMS: atom_id res chain seq x y z
N MET A 1 46.84 39.94 -17.05
CA MET A 1 46.92 38.96 -18.15
C MET A 1 46.32 37.67 -17.63
N VAL A 2 45.03 37.40 -17.73
CA VAL A 2 43.95 37.81 -18.64
C VAL A 2 42.65 37.63 -17.86
N ASP A 3 41.87 38.68 -17.63
CA ASP A 3 40.67 39.10 -18.37
C ASP A 3 39.53 38.03 -18.36
N LEU A 4 38.42 38.15 -17.61
CA LEU A 4 37.23 39.04 -17.69
C LEU A 4 36.07 38.42 -18.54
N PHE A 5 34.87 38.37 -17.93
CA PHE A 5 33.52 38.03 -18.46
C PHE A 5 33.18 36.53 -18.68
N ASP A 6 32.22 35.89 -17.99
CA ASP A 6 30.78 36.16 -17.74
C ASP A 6 29.90 35.89 -18.98
N GLU A 7 29.21 34.75 -19.01
CA GLU A 7 27.86 34.65 -19.58
C GLU A 7 27.11 33.39 -19.08
N LEU A 8 26.13 33.67 -18.23
CA LEU A 8 24.87 32.98 -18.10
C LEU A 8 24.37 32.38 -19.43
N SER A 9 24.21 31.06 -19.53
CA SER A 9 23.20 30.50 -20.43
C SER A 9 22.82 29.06 -20.10
N PHE A 10 21.55 28.90 -19.75
CA PHE A 10 20.72 27.73 -20.05
C PHE A 10 20.92 26.42 -19.27
N LYS A 11 20.10 26.31 -18.21
CA LYS A 11 19.08 25.25 -18.08
C LYS A 11 19.09 24.24 -19.24
N PHE A 12 19.56 23.02 -18.99
CA PHE A 12 18.87 21.84 -19.50
C PHE A 12 18.76 20.80 -18.40
N ARG A 13 17.56 20.82 -17.80
CA ARG A 13 16.98 19.74 -17.03
C ARG A 13 17.05 18.47 -17.86
N ILE A 14 17.89 17.51 -17.47
CA ILE A 14 17.62 16.12 -17.76
C ILE A 14 17.51 15.39 -16.41
N PHE A 15 16.34 15.60 -15.82
CA PHE A 15 15.67 14.60 -14.99
C PHE A 15 15.51 13.37 -15.90
N ILE A 16 16.48 12.45 -15.88
CA ILE A 16 16.28 11.15 -16.51
C ILE A 16 15.39 10.36 -15.55
N PHE A 17 14.07 10.53 -15.75
CA PHE A 17 13.11 9.46 -15.52
C PHE A 17 13.55 8.30 -16.40
N ASP A 18 14.36 7.38 -15.86
CA ASP A 18 14.68 6.15 -16.57
C ASP A 18 13.46 5.23 -16.55
N ASN A 19 12.66 5.43 -17.60
CA ASN A 19 12.15 4.37 -18.45
C ASN A 19 11.57 3.17 -17.69
N TYR A 20 10.32 3.34 -17.25
CA TYR A 20 9.36 2.25 -17.17
C TYR A 20 9.11 1.69 -18.58
N HIS A 21 10.06 0.91 -19.09
CA HIS A 21 9.88 0.13 -20.30
C HIS A 21 9.08 -1.13 -19.94
N TYR A 22 7.76 -0.97 -19.82
CA TYR A 22 6.83 -2.09 -19.74
C TYR A 22 6.82 -2.77 -21.11
N SER A 23 7.79 -3.65 -21.35
CA SER A 23 7.79 -4.50 -22.53
C SER A 23 6.53 -5.37 -22.46
N SER A 24 5.59 -5.11 -23.37
CA SER A 24 4.38 -5.87 -23.59
C SER A 24 4.75 -7.27 -24.08
N PHE A 25 5.10 -8.15 -23.14
CA PHE A 25 5.37 -9.55 -23.40
C PHE A 25 4.07 -10.26 -23.79
N ARG A 26 3.82 -10.34 -25.10
CA ARG A 26 2.73 -11.13 -25.69
C ARG A 26 2.95 -12.60 -25.33
N ILE A 27 2.04 -13.16 -24.55
CA ILE A 27 2.04 -14.58 -24.18
C ILE A 27 1.68 -15.41 -25.42
N PRO A 28 2.54 -16.30 -25.94
CA PRO A 28 2.16 -17.20 -27.00
C PRO A 28 1.22 -18.27 -26.45
N THR A 29 -0.03 -18.26 -26.92
CA THR A 29 -1.02 -19.31 -26.69
C THR A 29 -0.72 -20.50 -27.59
N THR A 30 0.27 -21.33 -27.24
CA THR A 30 0.51 -22.59 -27.93
C THR A 30 0.28 -23.78 -27.01
N ARG A 31 -0.80 -24.49 -27.37
CA ARG A 31 -1.18 -25.87 -27.06
C ARG A 31 -0.16 -26.66 -26.23
N ARG A 32 -0.64 -27.10 -25.07
CA ARG A 32 -0.08 -28.14 -24.20
C ARG A 32 0.57 -29.27 -25.01
N THR A 33 1.89 -29.33 -25.00
CA THR A 33 2.62 -30.58 -25.13
C THR A 33 3.47 -30.77 -23.89
N PHE A 34 3.17 -31.89 -23.24
CA PHE A 34 3.77 -32.41 -22.04
C PHE A 34 5.25 -32.74 -22.35
N PHE A 35 6.18 -31.88 -21.94
CA PHE A 35 7.59 -32.24 -21.83
C PHE A 35 8.05 -31.91 -20.41
N LYS A 36 8.21 -32.97 -19.60
CA LYS A 36 8.91 -32.91 -18.32
C LYS A 36 10.37 -32.53 -18.60
N GLY A 37 10.72 -31.27 -18.38
CA GLY A 37 12.06 -30.76 -18.64
C GLY A 37 12.34 -29.52 -17.79
N ILE A 38 12.90 -29.78 -16.60
CA ILE A 38 13.95 -29.11 -15.79
C ILE A 38 14.33 -27.62 -16.02
N VAL A 39 13.90 -26.91 -17.06
CA VAL A 39 14.44 -25.57 -17.41
C VAL A 39 13.53 -24.37 -17.14
N THR A 40 12.40 -24.53 -16.44
CA THR A 40 11.55 -23.37 -16.05
C THR A 40 11.77 -22.86 -14.62
N ASP A 41 12.63 -23.49 -13.83
CA ASP A 41 12.67 -23.24 -12.37
C ASP A 41 13.74 -22.23 -11.91
N LEU A 42 14.67 -21.80 -12.76
CA LEU A 42 15.73 -20.88 -12.34
C LEU A 42 15.41 -19.39 -12.47
N ILE A 43 14.42 -18.99 -13.27
CA ILE A 43 14.01 -17.57 -13.36
C ILE A 43 13.04 -17.19 -12.21
N ARG A 44 12.37 -18.16 -11.59
CA ARG A 44 11.32 -17.91 -10.59
C ARG A 44 11.83 -17.77 -9.14
N GLN A 45 13.08 -18.17 -8.85
CA GLN A 45 13.58 -18.22 -7.48
C GLN A 45 14.35 -16.96 -7.03
N GLU A 46 14.85 -16.14 -7.96
CA GLU A 46 15.70 -14.97 -7.63
C GLU A 46 14.92 -13.73 -7.13
N THR A 47 13.61 -13.67 -7.32
CA THR A 47 12.80 -12.48 -6.97
C THR A 47 12.04 -12.61 -5.64
N ARG A 48 12.19 -13.71 -4.91
CA ARG A 48 11.25 -14.08 -3.83
C ARG A 48 11.56 -13.63 -2.40
N GLU A 49 12.68 -12.95 -2.14
CA GLU A 49 13.01 -12.50 -0.77
C GLU A 49 13.40 -11.01 -0.64
N ARG A 50 13.20 -10.18 -1.66
CA ARG A 50 13.23 -8.73 -1.45
C ARG A 50 11.86 -8.31 -0.91
N LYS A 51 11.71 -8.25 0.41
CA LYS A 51 10.57 -7.53 1.03
C LYS A 51 10.51 -6.17 0.33
N MET A 52 9.34 -5.81 -0.17
CA MET A 52 9.07 -4.50 -0.77
C MET A 52 8.29 -3.65 0.25
N PRO A 53 8.91 -3.24 1.38
CA PRO A 53 8.20 -2.49 2.40
C PRO A 53 7.92 -1.07 1.93
N ILE A 54 6.69 -0.63 2.18
CA ILE A 54 6.34 0.78 2.19
C ILE A 54 6.48 1.30 3.62
N TYR A 55 7.07 2.48 3.78
CA TYR A 55 7.23 3.14 5.07
C TYR A 55 6.74 4.58 4.98
N GLU A 56 6.23 5.08 6.10
CA GLU A 56 5.91 6.49 6.29
C GLU A 56 7.08 7.19 7.01
N TYR A 57 7.45 8.39 6.58
CA TYR A 57 8.56 9.17 7.10
C TYR A 57 8.12 10.59 7.45
N LEU A 58 8.71 11.14 8.51
CA LEU A 58 8.64 12.56 8.86
C LEU A 58 10.03 13.17 8.70
N CYS A 59 10.17 14.17 7.83
CA CYS A 59 11.41 14.93 7.72
C CYS A 59 11.59 15.84 8.94
N LYS A 60 12.77 15.85 9.57
CA LYS A 60 13.04 16.73 10.71
C LYS A 60 13.35 18.18 10.31
N SER A 61 13.72 18.43 9.06
CA SER A 61 14.06 19.76 8.58
C SER A 61 12.86 20.55 8.05
N CYS A 62 11.98 19.91 7.28
CA CYS A 62 10.81 20.57 6.67
C CYS A 62 9.46 20.09 7.25
N GLU A 63 9.49 19.23 8.27
CA GLU A 63 8.31 18.73 9.01
C GLU A 63 7.22 18.09 8.13
N THR A 64 7.58 17.71 6.90
CA THR A 64 6.65 17.11 5.95
C THR A 64 6.63 15.60 6.12
N SER A 65 5.43 15.02 6.20
CA SER A 65 5.22 13.57 6.20
C SER A 65 5.07 13.04 4.77
N PHE A 66 5.73 11.93 4.43
CA PHE A 66 5.62 11.29 3.12
C PHE A 66 5.78 9.78 3.21
N GLU A 67 5.22 9.07 2.23
CA GLU A 67 5.34 7.62 2.09
C GLU A 67 6.37 7.26 1.02
N LEU A 68 7.23 6.28 1.32
CA LEU A 68 8.26 5.84 0.40
C LEU A 68 8.42 4.32 0.42
N LEU A 69 8.40 3.75 -0.79
CA LEU A 69 8.70 2.34 -1.05
C LEU A 69 10.21 2.14 -1.07
N VAL A 70 10.75 1.45 -0.06
CA VAL A 70 12.20 1.19 0.03
C VAL A 70 12.52 -0.15 -0.62
N ARG A 71 13.43 -0.14 -1.59
CA ARG A 71 13.89 -1.34 -2.32
C ARG A 71 15.35 -1.62 -1.98
N GLY A 72 15.66 -2.85 -1.58
CA GLY A 72 17.04 -3.27 -1.29
C GLY A 72 17.72 -2.35 -0.28
N GLU A 73 18.90 -1.84 -0.63
CA GLU A 73 19.75 -0.98 0.21
C GLU A 73 19.60 0.52 -0.10
N MET A 74 18.46 0.94 -0.67
CA MET A 74 18.22 2.36 -0.99
C MET A 74 18.11 3.22 0.28
N THR A 75 18.86 4.31 0.34
CA THR A 75 18.78 5.32 1.40
C THR A 75 17.67 6.32 1.11
N PRO A 76 16.65 6.45 1.99
CA PRO A 76 15.54 7.38 1.76
C PRO A 76 15.98 8.84 1.96
N THR A 77 15.54 9.73 1.08
CA THR A 77 15.75 11.19 1.17
C THR A 77 14.41 11.93 1.15
N CYS A 78 14.37 13.13 1.72
CA CYS A 78 13.17 13.97 1.67
C CYS A 78 12.96 14.53 0.25
N PRO A 79 11.77 14.39 -0.37
CA PRO A 79 11.50 14.93 -1.71
C PRO A 79 11.39 16.46 -1.75
N SER A 80 11.23 17.12 -0.59
CA SER A 80 11.04 18.58 -0.51
C SER A 80 12.33 19.35 -0.21
N CYS A 81 13.25 18.76 0.57
CA CYS A 81 14.48 19.44 0.99
C CYS A 81 15.76 18.61 0.80
N GLU A 82 15.66 17.41 0.21
CA GLU A 82 16.79 16.52 -0.13
C GLU A 82 17.66 16.06 1.05
N THR A 83 17.21 16.30 2.29
CA THR A 83 17.91 15.85 3.49
C THR A 83 17.71 14.36 3.77
N VAL A 84 18.68 13.77 4.47
CA VAL A 84 18.66 12.35 4.92
C VAL A 84 18.11 12.23 6.36
N ASP A 85 17.90 13.34 7.06
CA ASP A 85 17.41 13.33 8.45
C ASP A 85 15.89 13.08 8.52
N LEU A 86 15.55 11.80 8.43
CA LEU A 86 14.19 11.29 8.40
C LEU A 86 13.88 10.46 9.66
N LYS A 87 12.69 10.65 10.21
CA LYS A 87 12.12 9.79 11.26
C LYS A 87 11.11 8.84 10.63
N LYS A 88 11.37 7.53 10.70
CA LYS A 88 10.40 6.51 10.28
C LYS A 88 9.22 6.50 11.26
N LEU A 89 8.01 6.68 10.74
CA LEU A 89 6.78 6.57 11.50
C LEU A 89 6.33 5.10 11.52
N ILE A 90 5.93 4.64 12.70
CA ILE A 90 5.37 3.30 12.89
C ILE A 90 3.87 3.49 13.01
N SER A 91 3.12 3.00 12.02
CA SER A 91 1.66 3.01 12.09
C SER A 91 1.16 2.02 13.14
N SER A 92 0.03 2.34 13.77
CA SER A 92 -0.58 1.45 14.76
C SER A 92 -1.03 0.14 14.06
N PRO A 93 -0.52 -1.03 14.46
CA PRO A 93 -0.87 -2.27 13.80
C PRO A 93 -2.31 -2.66 14.10
N SER A 94 -3.10 -2.95 13.07
CA SER A 94 -4.39 -3.63 13.23
C SER A 94 -4.14 -5.10 13.59
N VAL A 95 -4.02 -5.38 14.88
CA VAL A 95 -3.77 -6.74 15.37
C VAL A 95 -5.08 -7.54 15.36
N HIS A 96 -5.07 -8.73 14.76
CA HIS A 96 -6.20 -9.65 14.76
C HIS A 96 -5.91 -10.81 15.71
N SER A 97 -6.88 -11.14 16.57
CA SER A 97 -6.77 -12.27 17.51
C SER A 97 -8.10 -13.00 17.62
N THR A 98 -8.04 -14.29 17.92
CA THR A 98 -9.23 -15.14 18.09
C THR A 98 -10.13 -14.61 19.20
N SER A 99 -9.56 -14.12 20.30
CA SER A 99 -10.29 -13.50 21.41
C SER A 99 -11.02 -12.23 20.97
N ARG A 100 -10.37 -11.31 20.24
CA ARG A 100 -11.04 -10.10 19.71
C ARG A 100 -12.13 -10.41 18.70
N LYS A 101 -11.92 -11.41 17.84
CA LYS A 101 -12.96 -11.90 16.94
C LYS A 101 -14.17 -12.39 17.73
N ALA A 102 -13.97 -13.22 18.75
CA ALA A 102 -15.04 -13.73 19.60
C ALA A 102 -15.81 -12.59 20.30
N MET A 103 -15.12 -11.59 20.83
CA MET A 103 -15.74 -10.42 21.44
C MET A 103 -16.57 -9.61 20.43
N SER A 104 -16.03 -9.38 19.22
CA SER A 104 -16.74 -8.68 18.14
C SER A 104 -18.03 -9.41 17.74
N MET A 105 -17.97 -10.74 17.58
CA MET A 105 -19.15 -11.55 17.24
C MET A 105 -20.19 -11.54 18.37
N LYS A 106 -19.75 -11.58 19.63
CA LYS A 106 -20.66 -11.45 20.79
C LYS A 106 -21.35 -10.09 20.81
N ALA A 107 -20.61 -9.02 20.53
CA ALA A 107 -21.17 -7.66 20.45
C ALA A 107 -22.14 -7.51 19.26
N ALA A 108 -21.85 -8.11 18.11
CA ALA A 108 -22.76 -8.17 16.96
C ALA A 108 -24.06 -8.89 17.33
N LYS A 109 -23.97 -10.11 17.86
CA LYS A 109 -25.15 -10.88 18.30
C LYS A 109 -26.00 -10.13 19.31
N LYS A 110 -25.39 -9.40 20.25
CA LYS A 110 -26.11 -8.57 21.22
C LYS A 110 -26.92 -7.46 20.52
N ARG A 111 -26.33 -6.80 19.52
CA ARG A 111 -27.02 -5.76 18.72
C ARG A 111 -28.15 -6.36 17.89
N ASP A 112 -27.92 -7.50 17.26
CA ASP A 112 -28.93 -8.18 16.44
C ASP A 112 -30.14 -8.58 17.29
N VAL A 113 -29.91 -9.08 18.51
CA VAL A 113 -30.97 -9.42 19.46
C VAL A 113 -31.75 -8.18 19.90
N ALA A 114 -31.07 -7.06 20.18
CA ALA A 114 -31.75 -5.82 20.56
C ALA A 114 -32.63 -5.28 19.42
N GLN A 115 -32.05 -5.15 18.22
CA GLN A 115 -32.79 -4.72 17.03
C GLN A 115 -33.96 -5.67 16.71
N GLY A 116 -33.77 -6.98 16.90
CA GLY A 116 -34.84 -7.96 16.71
C GLY A 116 -36.01 -7.71 17.66
N LYS A 117 -35.75 -7.38 18.93
CA LYS A 117 -36.82 -7.07 19.90
C LYS A 117 -37.59 -5.81 19.53
N ASP A 118 -36.90 -4.77 19.08
CA ASP A 118 -37.52 -3.50 18.70
C ASP A 118 -38.45 -3.69 17.50
N ARG A 119 -37.99 -4.41 16.47
CA ARG A 119 -38.80 -4.77 15.29
C ARG A 119 -40.05 -5.56 15.66
N MET A 120 -39.92 -6.54 16.57
CA MET A 120 -41.06 -7.34 17.04
C MET A 120 -42.08 -6.50 17.82
N ASN A 121 -41.62 -5.54 18.62
CA ASN A 121 -42.50 -4.66 19.38
C ASN A 121 -43.25 -3.68 18.46
N GLU A 122 -42.55 -3.13 17.46
CA GLU A 122 -43.14 -2.27 16.44
C GLU A 122 -44.21 -3.02 15.63
N GLN A 123 -43.91 -4.25 15.20
CA GLN A 123 -44.86 -5.13 14.51
C GLN A 123 -46.12 -5.35 15.34
N ARG A 124 -45.99 -5.68 16.63
CA ARG A 124 -47.14 -5.86 17.53
C ARG A 124 -47.99 -4.59 17.65
N LYS A 125 -47.35 -3.42 17.78
CA LYS A 125 -48.06 -2.13 17.85
C LYS A 125 -48.88 -1.88 16.59
N TYR A 126 -48.32 -2.21 15.42
CA TYR A 126 -49.02 -2.10 14.14
C TYR A 126 -50.24 -3.03 14.07
N GLU A 127 -50.08 -4.29 14.46
CA GLU A 127 -51.16 -5.29 14.49
C GLU A 127 -52.30 -4.88 15.41
N LEU A 128 -51.99 -4.39 16.62
CA LEU A 128 -53.00 -3.90 17.56
C LEU A 128 -53.75 -2.66 17.03
N ALA A 129 -53.08 -1.81 16.26
CA ALA A 129 -53.67 -0.59 15.71
C ALA A 129 -54.59 -0.82 14.49
N HIS A 130 -54.53 -1.99 13.85
CA HIS A 130 -55.32 -2.31 12.64
C HIS A 130 -56.33 -3.45 12.84
N ASN A 131 -56.61 -3.86 14.08
CA ASN A 131 -57.73 -4.73 14.41
C ASN A 131 -58.96 -3.87 14.74
N ASP A 132 -59.59 -3.30 13.71
CA ASP A 132 -60.95 -2.70 13.75
C ASP A 132 -61.94 -3.58 12.97
#